data_AF-A0A382G6T4-F1
#
_entry.id   AF-A0A382G6T4-F1
#
_cell.length_a   1.000
_cell.length_b   1.000
_cell.length_c   1.000
_cell.angle_alpha   90.00
_cell.angle_beta   90.00
_cell.angle_gamma   90.00
#
_symmetry.space_group_name_H-M   'P 1'
#
loop_
_entity.id
_entity.type
_entity.pdbx_description
1 polymer ?
#
loop_
_entity_poly.entity_id
_entity_poly.type
_entity_poly.pdbx_seq_one_letter_code
_entity_poly.pdbx_strand_id
1 'polypeptide(L)'
;LLKVEPDGPICHTGEPSCFFNKIDEVPETTDFFQENIGSGIIDEIWAIIQERIKDMPPESYTANLIRSGIGKVAQKVTEEAGETAISAAMGDKDHLPEEIGDLLYHTLVLMAASNIKPKQIWDVLRTRIKR
;
A
#
# COMPACT_ATOMS: atom_id res chain seq x y z
N LEU A 1 -28.02 6.18 2.55
CA LEU A 1 -28.39 7.60 2.35
C LEU A 1 -29.45 7.95 3.39
N LEU A 2 -29.24 9.01 4.17
CA LEU A 2 -30.22 9.49 5.14
C LEU A 2 -30.70 10.87 4.70
N LYS A 3 -32.01 11.09 4.68
CA LYS A 3 -32.63 12.38 4.37
C LYS A 3 -33.14 12.98 5.66
N VAL A 4 -32.78 14.24 5.93
CA VAL A 4 -33.12 14.97 7.15
C VAL A 4 -33.51 16.41 6.81
N GLU A 5 -34.38 16.99 7.63
CA GLU A 5 -34.74 18.42 7.57
C GLU A 5 -33.98 19.17 8.68
N PRO A 6 -33.04 20.07 8.35
CA PRO A 6 -32.27 20.81 9.35
C PRO A 6 -33.09 21.95 9.95
N ASP A 7 -33.10 22.06 11.28
CA ASP A 7 -33.69 23.17 12.04
C ASP A 7 -32.61 24.18 12.43
N GLY A 8 -32.20 25.00 11.45
CA GLY A 8 -31.14 26.01 11.59
C GLY A 8 -29.79 25.62 10.97
N PRO A 9 -28.76 26.48 11.10
CA PRO A 9 -27.45 26.24 10.52
C PRO A 9 -26.73 25.11 11.26
N ILE A 10 -26.35 24.08 10.51
CA ILE A 10 -25.68 22.88 11.04
C ILE A 10 -24.16 23.05 11.18
N CYS A 11 -23.58 24.12 10.61
CA CYS A 11 -22.17 24.44 10.79
C CYS A 11 -21.99 25.40 11.99
N HIS A 12 -20.94 25.17 12.79
CA HIS A 12 -20.54 26.06 13.89
C HIS A 12 -20.15 27.48 13.44
N THR A 13 -20.02 27.71 12.14
CA THR A 13 -19.78 29.03 11.54
C THR A 13 -21.08 29.79 11.22
N GLY A 14 -22.25 29.18 11.43
CA GLY A 14 -23.55 29.75 11.03
C GLY A 14 -23.96 29.43 9.58
N GLU A 15 -23.15 28.67 8.85
CA GLU A 15 -23.42 28.25 7.48
C GLU A 15 -24.36 27.02 7.42
N PRO A 16 -25.14 26.84 6.33
CA PRO A 16 -26.14 25.79 6.21
C PRO A 16 -25.56 24.39 5.97
N SER A 17 -24.25 24.25 5.71
CA SER A 17 -23.54 22.97 5.67
C SER A 17 -22.03 23.17 5.86
N CYS A 18 -21.28 22.09 6.08
CA CYS A 18 -19.81 22.12 6.09
C CYS A 18 -19.18 22.40 4.71
N PHE A 19 -19.95 22.26 3.62
CA PHE A 19 -19.49 22.40 2.23
C PHE A 19 -20.04 23.68 1.58
N PHE A 20 -20.03 24.81 2.31
CA PHE A 20 -20.62 26.07 1.87
C PHE A 20 -19.74 26.85 0.87
N ASN A 21 -18.43 26.60 0.85
CA ASN A 21 -17.52 27.24 -0.09
C ASN A 21 -17.74 26.68 -1.51
N LYS A 22 -18.11 27.56 -2.45
CA LYS A 22 -18.13 27.23 -3.86
C LYS A 22 -16.70 27.09 -4.36
N ILE A 23 -16.44 26.00 -5.06
CA ILE A 23 -15.19 25.81 -5.79
C ILE A 23 -15.47 26.39 -7.19
N ASP A 24 -14.97 27.59 -7.45
CA ASP A 24 -15.25 28.34 -8.68
C ASP A 24 -14.55 27.72 -9.91
N GLU A 25 -13.49 26.94 -9.69
CA GLU A 25 -12.80 26.15 -10.69
C GLU A 25 -12.60 24.73 -10.15
N VAL A 26 -13.34 23.76 -10.69
CA VAL A 26 -12.93 22.36 -10.59
C VAL A 26 -11.80 22.22 -11.60
N PRO A 27 -10.55 21.90 -11.18
CA PRO A 27 -9.47 21.72 -12.13
C PRO A 27 -9.90 20.72 -13.22
N GLU A 28 -9.71 21.06 -14.49
CA GLU A 28 -9.99 20.14 -15.61
C GLU A 28 -9.12 18.87 -15.52
N THR A 29 -8.00 18.97 -14.81
CA THR A 29 -7.23 17.81 -14.40
C THR A 29 -7.88 17.20 -13.16
N THR A 30 -8.17 15.92 -13.25
CA THR A 30 -8.36 15.07 -12.08
C THR A 30 -7.04 14.93 -11.31
N ASP A 31 -6.36 16.01 -10.94
CA ASP A 31 -5.24 15.98 -9.97
C ASP A 31 -5.75 15.74 -8.53
N PHE A 32 -6.99 15.25 -8.40
CA PHE A 32 -7.43 14.38 -7.31
C PHE A 32 -6.92 12.94 -7.44
N PHE A 33 -6.21 12.59 -8.51
CA PHE A 33 -5.10 11.65 -8.38
C PHE A 33 -4.09 12.34 -7.47
N GLN A 34 -4.35 12.22 -6.18
CA GLN A 34 -3.35 12.12 -5.14
C GLN A 34 -2.09 11.63 -5.83
N GLU A 35 -1.12 12.52 -6.06
CA GLU A 35 0.23 12.05 -6.32
C GLU A 35 0.49 11.18 -5.09
N ASN A 36 0.41 9.86 -5.26
CA ASN A 36 0.70 8.92 -4.20
C ASN A 36 2.23 8.94 -4.06
N ILE A 37 2.74 10.08 -3.57
CA ILE A 37 4.16 10.35 -3.38
C ILE A 37 4.55 9.55 -2.15
N GLY A 38 5.11 8.35 -2.38
CA GLY A 38 5.80 7.57 -1.34
C GLY A 38 4.93 6.52 -0.66
N SER A 39 5.12 6.36 0.66
CA SER A 39 4.74 5.18 1.45
C SER A 39 3.29 4.71 1.35
N GLY A 40 2.37 5.53 0.84
CA GLY A 40 0.97 5.16 0.63
C GLY A 40 0.78 3.95 -0.29
N ILE A 41 1.64 3.77 -1.30
CA ILE A 41 1.59 2.60 -2.19
C ILE A 41 1.80 1.27 -1.43
N ILE A 42 2.59 1.29 -0.36
CA ILE A 42 2.80 0.09 0.47
C ILE A 42 1.51 -0.27 1.22
N ASP A 43 0.80 0.72 1.74
CA ASP A 43 -0.47 0.50 2.43
C ASP A 43 -1.57 0.00 1.48
N GLU A 44 -1.61 0.52 0.25
CA GLU A 44 -2.51 0.05 -0.82
C GLU A 44 -2.22 -1.40 -1.20
N ILE A 45 -0.95 -1.74 -1.50
CA ILE A 45 -0.54 -3.10 -1.82
C ILE A 45 -0.84 -4.03 -0.64
N TRP A 46 -0.59 -3.60 0.59
CA TRP A 46 -0.91 -4.38 1.78
C TRP A 46 -2.41 -4.68 1.87
N ALA A 47 -3.28 -3.69 1.65
CA ALA A 47 -4.73 -3.88 1.65
C ALA A 47 -5.16 -4.91 0.59
N ILE A 48 -4.63 -4.80 -0.63
CA ILE A 48 -4.88 -5.76 -1.72
C ILE A 48 -4.41 -7.18 -1.34
N ILE A 49 -3.24 -7.31 -0.71
CA ILE A 49 -2.74 -8.61 -0.23
C ILE A 49 -3.71 -9.21 0.80
N GLN A 50 -4.19 -8.40 1.76
CA GLN A 50 -5.14 -8.88 2.77
C GLN A 50 -6.47 -9.32 2.15
N GLU A 51 -6.99 -8.58 1.17
CA GLU A 51 -8.19 -8.96 0.42
C GLU A 51 -7.99 -10.31 -0.31
N ARG A 52 -6.88 -10.47 -1.01
CA ARG A 52 -6.55 -11.71 -1.73
C ARG A 52 -6.36 -12.91 -0.79
N ILE A 53 -5.87 -12.70 0.43
CA ILE A 53 -5.78 -13.74 1.47
C ILE A 53 -7.15 -14.15 1.98
N LYS A 54 -8.08 -13.19 2.09
CA LYS A 54 -9.43 -13.45 2.56
C LYS A 54 -10.25 -14.20 1.51
N ASP A 55 -10.22 -13.74 0.27
CA ASP A 55 -11.11 -14.22 -0.79
C ASP A 55 -10.51 -15.40 -1.58
N MET A 56 -9.18 -15.57 -1.52
CA MET A 56 -8.42 -16.64 -2.15
C MET A 56 -8.77 -16.92 -3.63
N PRO A 57 -8.89 -15.90 -4.50
CA PRO A 57 -9.24 -16.11 -5.91
C PRO A 57 -8.24 -17.05 -6.63
N PRO A 58 -8.72 -18.01 -7.45
CA PRO A 58 -7.86 -19.01 -8.11
C PRO A 58 -6.86 -18.40 -9.11
N GLU A 59 -7.24 -17.31 -9.78
CA GLU A 59 -6.43 -16.59 -10.78
C GLU A 59 -5.38 -15.64 -10.17
N SER A 60 -5.47 -15.36 -8.86
CA SER A 60 -4.54 -14.44 -8.22
C SER A 60 -3.19 -15.07 -7.91
N TYR A 61 -2.13 -14.45 -8.42
CA TYR A 61 -0.75 -14.80 -8.10
C TYR A 61 -0.50 -14.86 -6.58
N THR A 62 -0.93 -13.83 -5.84
CA THR A 62 -0.75 -13.75 -4.38
C THR A 62 -1.43 -14.92 -3.67
N ALA A 63 -2.68 -15.23 -4.05
CA ALA A 63 -3.44 -16.32 -3.44
C ALA A 63 -2.77 -17.68 -3.73
N ASN A 64 -2.27 -17.88 -4.95
CA ASN A 64 -1.54 -19.10 -5.33
C ASN A 64 -0.22 -19.24 -4.60
N LEU A 65 0.52 -18.15 -4.42
CA LEU A 65 1.78 -18.14 -3.70
C LEU A 65 1.58 -18.49 -2.22
N ILE A 66 0.53 -17.97 -1.60
CA ILE A 66 0.16 -18.28 -0.21
C ILE A 66 -0.36 -19.71 -0.07
N ARG A 67 -1.17 -20.21 -1.02
CA ARG A 67 -1.56 -21.63 -1.09
C ARG A 67 -0.36 -22.57 -1.14
N SER A 68 0.71 -22.15 -1.81
CA SER A 68 1.96 -22.90 -1.92
C SER A 68 2.76 -22.95 -0.60
N GLY A 69 2.30 -22.23 0.43
CA GLY A 69 2.84 -22.26 1.78
C GLY A 69 4.00 -21.29 2.00
N ILE A 70 4.31 -21.06 3.28
CA ILE A 70 5.31 -20.07 3.72
C ILE A 70 6.72 -20.35 3.15
N GLY A 71 7.06 -21.62 2.92
CA GLY A 71 8.34 -22.00 2.32
C GLY A 71 8.52 -21.44 0.90
N LYS A 72 7.46 -21.45 0.09
CA LYS A 72 7.51 -20.91 -1.28
C LYS A 72 7.59 -19.38 -1.28
N VAL A 73 6.87 -18.73 -0.36
CA VAL A 73 6.95 -17.27 -0.17
C VAL A 73 8.37 -16.85 0.25
N ALA A 74 8.97 -17.54 1.22
CA ALA A 74 10.33 -17.26 1.68
C ALA A 74 11.39 -17.51 0.59
N GLN A 75 11.18 -18.51 -0.27
CA GLN A 75 12.02 -18.74 -1.44
C GLN A 75 12.02 -17.50 -2.35
N LYS A 76 10.84 -16.95 -2.69
CA LYS A 76 10.74 -15.74 -3.51
C LYS A 76 11.49 -14.57 -2.88
N VAL A 77 11.31 -14.30 -1.59
CA VAL A 77 12.06 -13.23 -0.90
C VAL A 77 13.58 -13.42 -1.02
N THR A 78 14.07 -14.66 -0.96
CA THR A 78 15.50 -14.96 -1.10
C THR A 78 16.00 -14.75 -2.53
N GLU A 79 15.19 -15.11 -3.52
CA GLU A 79 15.45 -14.92 -4.95
C GLU A 79 15.57 -13.41 -5.27
N GLU A 80 14.54 -12.62 -4.96
CA GLU A 80 14.54 -11.17 -5.23
C GLU A 80 15.66 -10.43 -4.49
N ALA A 81 16.00 -10.87 -3.27
CA ALA A 81 17.11 -10.29 -2.52
C ALA A 81 18.46 -10.55 -3.21
N GLY A 82 18.63 -11.74 -3.80
CA GLY A 82 19.80 -12.09 -4.59
C GLY A 82 19.88 -11.27 -5.87
N GLU A 83 18.77 -11.19 -6.62
CA GLU A 83 18.67 -10.45 -7.87
C GLU A 83 18.90 -8.95 -7.65
N THR A 84 18.27 -8.36 -6.63
CA THR A 84 18.53 -6.98 -6.18
C THR A 84 20.02 -6.73 -5.92
N ALA A 85 20.67 -7.62 -5.16
CA ALA A 85 22.08 -7.46 -4.80
C ALA A 85 23.01 -7.59 -6.01
N ILE A 86 22.69 -8.51 -6.94
CA ILE A 86 23.45 -8.72 -8.18
C ILE A 86 23.30 -7.51 -9.10
N SER A 87 22.07 -7.05 -9.36
CA SER A 87 21.79 -5.87 -10.19
C SER A 87 22.50 -4.62 -9.67
N ALA A 88 22.50 -4.42 -8.34
CA ALA A 88 23.26 -3.35 -7.71
C ALA A 88 24.77 -3.51 -7.90
N ALA A 89 25.32 -4.72 -7.72
CA ALA A 89 26.75 -4.98 -7.87
C ALA A 89 27.24 -4.82 -9.32
N MET A 90 26.38 -5.11 -10.30
CA MET A 90 26.65 -4.94 -11.72
C MET A 90 26.43 -3.50 -12.22
N GLY A 91 25.84 -2.64 -11.39
CA GLY A 91 25.49 -1.27 -11.78
C GLY A 91 24.35 -1.20 -12.79
N ASP A 92 23.51 -2.24 -12.86
CA ASP A 92 22.33 -2.29 -13.72
C ASP A 92 21.22 -1.43 -13.11
N LYS A 93 21.21 -0.15 -13.50
CA LYS A 93 20.25 0.83 -12.99
C LYS A 93 18.86 0.70 -13.61
N ASP A 94 18.74 -0.06 -14.70
CA ASP A 94 17.47 -0.23 -15.41
C ASP A 94 16.63 -1.31 -14.71
N HIS A 95 17.25 -2.44 -14.33
CA HIS A 95 16.56 -3.53 -13.63
C HIS A 95 16.48 -3.35 -12.11
N LEU A 96 17.47 -2.68 -11.48
CA LEU A 96 17.52 -2.56 -10.01
C LEU A 96 16.21 -2.05 -9.36
N PRO A 97 15.49 -1.05 -9.93
CA PRO A 97 14.21 -0.61 -9.37
C PRO A 97 13.13 -1.71 -9.39
N GLU A 98 13.10 -2.55 -10.44
CA GLU A 98 12.16 -3.67 -10.57
C GLU A 98 12.42 -4.71 -9.48
N GLU A 99 13.69 -5.11 -9.32
CA GLU A 99 14.12 -6.09 -8.31
C GLU A 99 13.82 -5.63 -6.87
N ILE A 100 14.06 -4.34 -6.57
CA ILE A 100 13.71 -3.76 -5.27
C ILE A 100 12.20 -3.77 -5.07
N GLY A 101 11.43 -3.47 -6.12
CA GLY A 101 9.97 -3.53 -6.09
C GLY A 101 9.46 -4.94 -5.76
N ASP A 102 9.99 -5.95 -6.43
CA ASP A 102 9.61 -7.35 -6.23
C ASP A 102 10.03 -7.84 -4.85
N LEU A 103 11.22 -7.46 -4.37
CA LEU A 103 11.66 -7.75 -2.99
C LEU A 103 10.70 -7.16 -1.96
N LEU A 104 10.30 -5.89 -2.11
CA LEU A 104 9.35 -5.24 -1.20
C LEU A 104 7.99 -5.93 -1.25
N TYR A 105 7.48 -6.22 -2.45
CA TYR A 105 6.22 -6.92 -2.64
C TYR A 105 6.22 -8.29 -1.95
N HIS A 106 7.24 -9.11 -2.22
CA HIS A 106 7.36 -10.44 -1.64
C HIS A 106 7.58 -10.40 -0.12
N THR A 107 8.22 -9.36 0.40
CA THR A 107 8.33 -9.12 1.83
C THR A 107 6.96 -8.84 2.46
N LEU A 108 6.09 -8.04 1.82
CA LEU A 108 4.71 -7.81 2.29
C LEU A 108 3.88 -9.10 2.27
N VAL A 109 4.02 -9.93 1.23
CA VAL A 109 3.35 -11.24 1.18
C VAL A 109 3.86 -12.15 2.30
N LEU A 110 5.17 -12.16 2.58
CA LEU A 110 5.76 -12.92 3.69
C LEU A 110 5.23 -12.45 5.05
N MET A 111 5.13 -11.14 5.27
CA MET A 111 4.52 -10.58 6.48
C MET A 111 3.10 -11.08 6.66
N ALA A 112 2.29 -11.06 5.61
CA ALA A 112 0.91 -11.51 5.65
C ALA A 112 0.79 -13.02 5.92
N ALA A 113 1.59 -13.85 5.23
CA ALA A 113 1.66 -15.29 5.45
C ALA A 113 2.16 -15.66 6.86
N SER A 114 2.96 -14.79 7.48
CA SER A 114 3.48 -14.95 8.84
C SER A 114 2.60 -14.30 9.92
N ASN A 115 1.45 -13.73 9.54
CA ASN A 115 0.56 -12.98 10.43
C ASN A 115 1.25 -11.83 11.19
N ILE A 116 2.22 -11.18 10.54
CA ILE A 116 2.94 -10.01 11.05
C ILE A 116 2.28 -8.75 10.47
N LYS A 117 1.90 -7.81 11.34
CA LYS A 117 1.27 -6.56 10.92
C LYS A 117 2.31 -5.52 10.52
N PRO A 118 2.03 -4.65 9.52
CA PRO A 118 2.94 -3.59 9.10
C PRO A 118 3.43 -2.71 10.24
N LYS A 119 2.54 -2.40 11.21
CA LYS A 119 2.90 -1.66 12.43
C LYS A 119 4.14 -2.21 13.13
N GLN A 120 4.30 -3.54 13.23
CA GLN A 120 5.44 -4.16 13.89
C GLN A 120 6.75 -3.85 13.14
N ILE A 121 6.72 -3.86 11.81
CA ILE A 121 7.86 -3.50 10.97
C ILE A 121 8.14 -1.99 11.04
N TRP A 122 7.11 -1.16 10.96
CA TRP A 122 7.24 0.29 11.11
C TRP A 122 7.83 0.68 12.46
N ASP A 123 7.42 0.01 13.54
CA ASP A 123 7.98 0.20 14.88
C ASP A 123 9.49 -0.11 14.88
N VAL A 124 9.93 -1.21 14.23
CA VAL A 124 11.35 -1.54 14.06
C VAL A 124 12.08 -0.49 13.22
N LEU A 125 11.54 -0.07 12.08
CA LEU A 125 12.18 0.91 11.19
C LEU A 125 12.33 2.28 11.87
N ARG A 126 11.34 2.71 12.66
CA ARG A 126 11.44 3.96 13.44
C ARG A 126 12.61 3.96 14.43
N THR A 127 13.08 2.79 14.90
CA THR A 127 14.27 2.73 15.75
C THR A 127 15.57 3.09 15.00
N ARG A 128 15.58 2.99 13.66
CA ARG A 128 16.74 3.28 12.82
C ARG A 128 16.93 4.77 12.54
N ILE A 129 15.86 5.56 12.62
CA ILE A 129 15.90 7.03 12.46
C ILE A 129 16.57 7.70 13.67
N LYS A 130 16.48 7.08 14.86
CA LYS A 130 16.98 7.66 16.12
C LYS A 130 18.45 7.32 16.42
N ARG A 131 19.19 6.80 15.44
CA ARG A 131 20.63 6.53 15.53
C ARG A 131 21.40 7.61 14.82
#